data_AF-A0AAV4ICC7-F1
#
_entry.id   AF-A0AAV4ICC7-F1
#
_cell.length_a   1.000
_cell.length_b   1.000
_cell.length_c   1.000
_cell.angle_alpha   90.00
_cell.angle_beta   90.00
_cell.angle_gamma   90.00
#
_symmetry.space_group_name_H-M   'P 1'
#
loop_
_entity.id
_entity.type
_entity.pdbx_description
1 polymer ?
#
loop_
_entity_poly.entity_id
_entity_poly.type
_entity_poly.pdbx_seq_one_letter_code
_entity_poly.pdbx_strand_id
1 'polypeptide(L)'
;MFESHGPRRLSDIVTGDENWFLFFIIPPKRLNHMWVDGQGDRPVVLRPGFQSRNRMFTVFFNYSGPLVVDILPQVTAMTATYYVQNVLSQDKSAINEQRPKVSTSRTLLLHGNAGSHKARATTQSLQELGIEVLPHPAYSPDLAPCCDVYMYY
;
A
#
# COMPACT_ATOMS: atom_id res chain seq x y z
N MET A 1 15.21 -0.20 -19.55
CA MET A 1 15.84 0.67 -18.54
C MET A 1 15.01 1.95 -18.46
N PHE A 2 14.82 2.54 -17.27
CA PHE A 2 14.11 3.82 -17.15
C PHE A 2 15.03 4.96 -17.53
N GLU A 3 14.59 5.83 -18.43
CA GLU A 3 15.37 6.97 -18.92
C GLU A 3 14.53 8.23 -18.81
N SER A 4 15.16 9.40 -18.61
CA SER A 4 14.44 10.67 -18.45
C SER A 4 13.61 11.05 -19.68
N HIS A 5 14.11 10.71 -20.87
CA HIS A 5 13.47 10.98 -22.17
C HIS A 5 13.13 9.69 -22.95
N GLY A 6 13.16 8.54 -22.28
CA GLY A 6 12.91 7.25 -22.91
C GLY A 6 11.42 6.87 -22.96
N PRO A 7 11.10 5.70 -23.54
CA PRO A 7 9.73 5.21 -23.65
C PRO A 7 9.12 4.86 -22.29
N ARG A 8 9.94 4.54 -21.27
CA ARG A 8 9.53 4.29 -19.89
C ARG A 8 10.25 5.24 -18.95
N ARG A 9 9.49 6.00 -18.17
CA ARG A 9 10.02 6.98 -17.20
C ARG A 9 9.57 6.62 -15.79
N LEU A 10 10.37 7.00 -14.80
CA LEU A 10 10.00 6.85 -13.38
C LEU A 10 8.73 7.66 -13.05
N SER A 11 8.52 8.78 -13.74
CA SER A 11 7.29 9.58 -13.60
C SER A 11 6.03 8.79 -13.96
N ASP A 12 6.15 7.76 -14.80
CA ASP A 12 5.00 6.98 -15.25
C ASP A 12 4.66 5.85 -14.26
N ILE A 13 5.45 5.66 -13.20
CA ILE A 13 5.23 4.66 -12.17
C ILE A 13 4.17 5.12 -11.17
N VAL A 14 3.26 4.21 -10.87
CA VAL A 14 2.34 4.25 -9.75
C VAL A 14 2.68 3.09 -8.83
N THR A 15 2.82 3.36 -7.54
CA THR A 15 3.18 2.33 -6.56
C THR A 15 2.39 2.50 -5.28
N GLY A 16 2.15 1.40 -4.59
CA GLY A 16 1.35 1.37 -3.40
C GLY A 16 1.29 -0.03 -2.81
N ASP A 17 0.80 -0.10 -1.59
CA ASP A 17 0.59 -1.36 -0.89
C ASP A 17 -0.56 -1.25 0.12
N GLU A 18 -1.02 -2.40 0.60
CA GLU A 18 -2.00 -2.52 1.66
C GLU A 18 -1.32 -2.77 3.02
N ASN A 19 -1.63 -1.93 4.01
CA ASN A 19 -1.09 -2.12 5.36
C ASN A 19 -2.18 -2.06 6.44
N TRP A 20 -1.97 -2.82 7.52
CA TRP A 20 -2.87 -2.86 8.67
C TRP A 20 -2.43 -1.84 9.72
N PHE A 21 -3.30 -0.87 9.99
CA PHE A 21 -3.10 0.11 11.05
C PHE A 21 -3.94 -0.24 12.28
N LEU A 22 -3.31 -0.20 13.45
CA LEU A 22 -3.99 -0.35 14.74
C LEU A 22 -4.71 0.95 15.10
N PHE A 23 -5.87 0.86 15.75
CA PHE A 23 -6.60 2.05 16.23
C PHE A 23 -5.88 2.80 17.35
N PHE A 24 -4.94 2.16 18.03
CA PHE A 24 -4.20 2.72 19.15
C PHE A 24 -2.71 2.57 18.90
N ILE A 25 -1.96 3.61 19.27
CA ILE A 25 -0.50 3.59 19.20
C ILE A 25 0.01 2.85 20.42
N ILE A 26 0.85 1.84 20.19
CA ILE A 26 1.53 1.12 21.26
C ILE A 26 2.95 1.64 21.28
N PRO A 27 3.45 2.14 22.43
CA PRO A 27 4.82 2.60 22.50
C PRO A 27 5.75 1.42 22.12
N PRO A 28 6.74 1.65 21.25
CA PRO A 28 7.72 0.62 20.93
C PRO A 28 8.37 0.09 22.21
N LYS A 29 8.73 -1.20 22.21
CA LYS A 29 9.26 -1.90 23.40
C LYS A 29 10.32 -1.08 24.15
N ARG A 30 11.23 -0.43 23.42
CA ARG A 30 12.30 0.44 23.93
C ARG A 30 11.81 1.62 24.79
N LEU A 31 10.64 2.20 24.47
CA LEU A 31 10.06 3.31 25.22
C LEU A 31 9.26 2.84 26.46
N ASN A 32 8.99 1.54 26.57
CA ASN A 32 8.39 0.93 27.75
C ASN A 32 9.46 0.42 28.76
N HIS A 33 10.75 0.72 28.55
CA HIS A 33 11.76 0.36 29.54
C HIS A 33 11.64 1.28 30.75
N MET A 34 11.32 0.70 31.90
CA MET A 34 11.27 1.37 33.18
C MET A 34 12.22 0.67 34.15
N TRP A 35 13.02 1.44 34.86
CA TRP A 35 13.77 0.93 36.01
C TRP A 35 12.81 0.75 37.18
N VAL A 36 12.82 -0.44 37.77
CA VAL A 36 12.01 -0.78 38.94
C VAL A 36 12.96 -1.25 40.04
N ASP A 37 12.63 -1.00 41.29
CA ASP A 37 13.39 -1.53 42.43
C ASP A 37 13.21 -3.06 42.54
N GLY A 38 14.11 -3.72 43.28
CA GLY A 38 14.13 -5.19 43.36
C GLY A 38 12.90 -5.83 44.00
N GLN A 39 12.01 -5.02 44.60
CA GLN A 39 10.76 -5.45 45.24
C GLN A 39 9.51 -4.87 44.54
N GLY A 40 9.68 -4.06 43.50
CA GLY A 40 8.58 -3.38 42.82
C GLY A 40 7.85 -4.25 41.83
N ASP A 41 6.57 -3.94 41.64
CA ASP A 41 5.73 -4.64 40.68
C ASP A 41 6.21 -4.40 39.24
N ARG A 42 6.13 -5.46 38.43
CA ARG A 42 6.48 -5.38 37.01
C ARG A 42 5.49 -4.44 36.29
N PRO A 43 5.97 -3.46 35.49
CA PRO A 43 5.10 -2.55 34.77
C PRO A 43 4.23 -3.32 33.76
N VAL A 44 2.95 -2.97 33.73
CA VAL A 44 1.99 -3.54 32.78
C VAL A 44 2.17 -2.85 31.43
N VAL A 45 2.65 -3.61 30.44
CA VAL A 45 2.79 -3.11 29.07
C VAL A 45 1.64 -3.63 28.23
N LEU A 46 0.88 -2.70 27.63
CA LEU A 46 -0.13 -3.04 26.63
C LEU A 46 0.52 -3.72 25.44
N ARG A 47 0.01 -4.89 25.07
CA ARG A 47 0.42 -5.61 23.86
C ARG A 47 -0.79 -5.76 22.94
N PRO A 48 -0.62 -5.60 21.62
CA PRO A 48 -1.71 -5.88 20.71
C PRO A 48 -1.99 -7.39 20.74
N GLY A 49 -3.22 -7.76 21.13
CA GLY A 49 -3.71 -9.12 20.98
C GLY A 49 -4.28 -9.37 19.58
N PHE A 50 -4.57 -10.63 19.25
CA PHE A 50 -5.18 -11.06 17.99
C PHE A 50 -6.53 -10.35 17.69
N GLN A 51 -7.22 -9.85 18.70
CA GLN A 51 -8.49 -9.11 18.59
C GLN A 51 -8.32 -7.58 18.65
N SER A 52 -7.09 -7.07 18.56
CA SER A 52 -6.88 -5.62 18.52
C SER A 52 -7.60 -5.05 17.30
N ARG A 53 -8.39 -4.00 17.50
CA ARG A 53 -9.06 -3.33 16.38
C ARG A 53 -8.00 -2.76 15.45
N ASN A 54 -8.03 -3.20 14.20
CA ASN A 54 -7.20 -2.72 13.11
C ASN A 54 -8.06 -2.35 11.89
N ARG A 55 -7.50 -1.54 10.99
CA ARG A 55 -8.07 -1.24 9.67
C ARG A 55 -7.00 -1.45 8.62
N MET A 56 -7.37 -2.06 7.51
CA MET A 56 -6.50 -2.11 6.34
C MET A 56 -6.67 -0.80 5.57
N PHE A 57 -5.55 -0.14 5.34
CA PHE A 57 -5.44 1.02 4.46
C PHE A 57 -4.75 0.58 3.19
N THR A 58 -5.24 1.07 2.06
CA THR A 58 -4.63 0.89 0.75
C THR A 58 -4.20 2.26 0.26
N VAL A 59 -2.90 2.44 0.02
CA VAL A 59 -2.37 3.73 -0.44
C VAL A 59 -1.58 3.52 -1.71
N PHE A 60 -1.97 4.21 -2.77
CA PHE A 60 -1.19 4.32 -4.01
C PHE A 60 -0.79 5.77 -4.24
N PHE A 61 0.43 5.97 -4.73
CA PHE A 61 0.98 7.27 -5.06
C PHE A 61 1.86 7.21 -6.29
N ASN A 62 2.15 8.38 -6.83
CA ASN A 62 3.06 8.59 -7.94
C ASN A 62 4.03 9.74 -7.60
N TYR A 63 4.84 10.20 -8.56
CA TYR A 63 5.77 11.33 -8.31
C TYR A 63 5.08 12.66 -7.92
N SER A 64 3.80 12.82 -8.26
CA SER A 64 3.01 14.03 -8.00
C SER A 64 2.31 13.98 -6.64
N GLY A 65 2.19 12.80 -6.03
CA GLY A 65 1.55 12.62 -4.73
C GLY A 65 0.62 11.40 -4.68
N PRO A 66 -0.22 11.32 -3.62
CA PRO A 66 -1.19 10.26 -3.45
C PRO A 66 -2.23 10.24 -4.58
N LEU A 67 -2.59 9.05 -5.04
CA LEU A 67 -3.61 8.78 -6.05
C LEU A 67 -4.83 8.10 -5.43
N VAL A 68 -4.58 7.08 -4.61
CA VAL A 68 -5.64 6.32 -3.92
C VAL A 68 -5.32 6.28 -2.44
N VAL A 69 -6.33 6.56 -1.63
CA VAL A 69 -6.33 6.33 -0.19
C VAL A 69 -7.66 5.67 0.15
N ASP A 70 -7.66 4.35 0.25
CA ASP A 70 -8.85 3.56 0.56
C ASP A 70 -8.73 2.94 1.96
N ILE A 71 -9.86 2.85 2.65
CA ILE A 71 -9.95 2.20 3.96
C ILE A 71 -10.93 1.05 3.84
N LEU A 72 -10.42 -0.17 3.89
CA LEU A 72 -11.23 -1.38 3.74
C LEU A 72 -12.31 -1.44 4.84
N PRO A 73 -13.60 -1.60 4.49
CA PRO A 73 -14.71 -1.73 5.43
C PRO A 73 -14.53 -2.83 6.47
N GLN A 74 -15.21 -2.70 7.62
CA GLN A 74 -14.88 -3.52 8.78
C GLN A 74 -15.40 -4.92 8.51
N VAL A 75 -14.66 -5.96 8.93
CA VAL A 75 -15.05 -7.36 8.72
C VAL A 75 -15.12 -7.75 7.23
N THR A 76 -14.52 -6.96 6.34
CA THR A 76 -14.41 -7.27 4.91
C THR A 76 -12.99 -7.71 4.58
N ALA A 77 -12.84 -8.64 3.65
CA ALA A 77 -11.53 -9.07 3.15
C ALA A 77 -11.18 -8.31 1.86
N MET A 78 -9.88 -8.07 1.63
CA MET A 78 -9.39 -7.54 0.37
C MET A 78 -9.52 -8.61 -0.73
N THR A 79 -10.65 -8.62 -1.41
CA THR A 79 -10.91 -9.50 -2.56
C THR A 79 -10.48 -8.83 -3.86
N ALA A 80 -10.29 -9.63 -4.92
CA ALA A 80 -10.03 -9.11 -6.25
C ALA A 80 -11.14 -8.16 -6.74
N THR A 81 -12.40 -8.49 -6.44
CA THR A 81 -13.55 -7.64 -6.82
C THR A 81 -13.50 -6.30 -6.10
N TYR A 82 -13.22 -6.30 -4.79
CA TYR A 82 -13.08 -5.07 -4.03
C TYR A 82 -11.93 -4.21 -4.57
N TYR A 83 -10.77 -4.83 -4.83
CA TYR A 83 -9.60 -4.16 -5.37
C TYR A 83 -9.89 -3.49 -6.73
N VAL A 84 -10.53 -4.20 -7.66
CA VAL A 84 -10.92 -3.64 -8.96
C VAL A 84 -11.91 -2.48 -8.81
N GLN A 85 -12.95 -2.68 -8.00
CA GLN A 85 -14.07 -1.73 -7.91
C GLN A 85 -13.74 -0.47 -7.14
N ASN A 86 -12.89 -0.56 -6.12
CA ASN A 86 -12.61 0.55 -5.21
C ASN A 86 -11.21 1.13 -5.42
N VAL A 87 -10.19 0.29 -5.66
CA VAL A 87 -8.80 0.76 -5.76
C VAL A 87 -8.48 1.18 -7.19
N LEU A 88 -8.61 0.27 -8.16
CA LEU A 88 -8.25 0.56 -9.56
C LEU A 88 -9.14 1.63 -10.22
N SER A 89 -10.41 1.70 -9.82
CA SER A 89 -11.34 2.72 -10.32
C SER A 89 -10.96 4.13 -9.86
N GLN A 90 -10.54 4.28 -8.60
CA GLN A 90 -10.03 5.53 -8.04
C GLN A 90 -8.71 5.91 -8.69
N ASP A 91 -7.81 4.95 -8.87
CA ASP A 91 -6.50 5.17 -9.49
C ASP A 91 -6.64 5.75 -10.91
N LYS A 92 -7.53 5.16 -11.71
CA LYS A 92 -7.85 5.67 -13.06
C LYS A 92 -8.32 7.12 -13.04
N SER A 93 -9.27 7.44 -12.17
CA SER A 93 -9.83 8.80 -12.07
C SER A 93 -8.76 9.80 -11.62
N ALA A 94 -7.99 9.45 -10.59
CA ALA A 94 -6.93 10.29 -10.05
C ALA A 94 -5.80 10.53 -11.08
N ILE A 95 -5.42 9.51 -11.87
CA ILE A 95 -4.44 9.67 -12.95
C ILE A 95 -4.95 10.66 -14.00
N ASN A 96 -6.22 10.55 -14.39
CA ASN A 96 -6.80 11.47 -15.38
C ASN A 96 -6.87 12.91 -14.86
N GLU A 97 -7.13 13.11 -13.58
CA GLU A 97 -7.16 14.42 -12.93
C GLU A 97 -5.74 15.03 -12.78
N GLN A 98 -4.78 14.26 -12.28
CA GLN A 98 -3.41 14.73 -12.07
C GLN A 98 -2.62 14.88 -13.37
N ARG A 99 -2.95 14.07 -14.40
CA ARG A 99 -2.19 14.00 -15.65
C ARG A 99 -3.10 13.96 -16.88
N PRO A 100 -3.92 15.00 -17.14
CA PRO A 100 -4.89 14.99 -18.24
C PRO A 100 -4.25 14.87 -19.64
N LYS A 101 -2.94 15.14 -19.76
CA LYS A 101 -2.17 15.05 -21.01
C LYS A 101 -1.50 13.68 -21.22
N VAL A 102 -1.54 12.78 -20.23
CA VAL A 102 -0.90 11.47 -20.29
C VAL A 102 -1.97 10.40 -20.24
N SER A 103 -2.02 9.56 -21.26
CA SER A 103 -2.95 8.41 -21.31
C SER A 103 -2.69 7.46 -20.15
N THR A 104 -3.75 6.89 -19.58
CA THR A 104 -3.68 5.80 -18.58
C THR A 104 -2.87 4.61 -19.09
N SER A 105 -2.85 4.37 -20.41
CA SER A 105 -2.07 3.31 -21.05
C SER A 105 -0.54 3.46 -20.93
N ARG A 106 -0.08 4.61 -20.43
CA ARG A 106 1.33 4.87 -20.14
C ARG A 106 1.71 4.54 -18.69
N THR A 107 0.74 4.15 -17.87
CA THR A 107 0.91 3.90 -16.43
C THR A 107 1.62 2.58 -16.20
N LEU A 108 2.64 2.60 -15.35
CA LEU A 108 3.40 1.44 -14.92
C LEU A 108 3.07 1.18 -13.44
N LEU A 109 2.36 0.10 -13.16
CA LEU A 109 1.91 -0.23 -11.81
C LEU A 109 2.91 -1.14 -11.10
N LEU A 110 3.36 -0.73 -9.92
CA LEU A 110 4.22 -1.52 -9.03
C LEU A 110 3.46 -1.81 -7.73
N HIS A 111 2.95 -3.04 -7.60
CA HIS A 111 2.27 -3.53 -6.40
C HIS A 111 2.82 -4.89 -5.95
N GLY A 112 2.50 -5.29 -4.72
CA GLY A 112 2.87 -6.58 -4.16
C GLY A 112 2.23 -7.79 -4.89
N ASN A 113 2.66 -8.99 -4.49
CA ASN A 113 2.27 -10.26 -5.12
C ASN A 113 0.98 -10.90 -4.52
N ALA A 114 0.12 -10.10 -3.88
CA ALA A 114 -1.09 -10.58 -3.20
C ALA A 114 -2.05 -11.34 -4.13
N GLY A 115 -2.83 -12.27 -3.56
CA GLY A 115 -3.78 -13.10 -4.33
C GLY A 115 -4.85 -12.28 -5.06
N SER A 116 -5.31 -11.18 -4.45
CA SER A 116 -6.22 -10.20 -5.06
C SER A 116 -5.60 -9.54 -6.31
N HIS A 117 -4.30 -9.27 -6.31
CA HIS A 117 -3.60 -8.61 -7.43
C HIS A 117 -3.41 -9.54 -8.62
N LYS A 118 -3.21 -10.83 -8.36
CA LYS A 118 -3.00 -11.86 -9.39
C LYS A 118 -4.29 -12.51 -9.89
N ALA A 119 -5.42 -12.19 -9.29
CA ALA A 119 -6.70 -12.75 -9.68
C ALA A 119 -7.07 -12.35 -11.11
N ARG A 120 -7.76 -13.25 -11.82
CA ARG A 120 -8.18 -13.03 -13.22
C ARG A 120 -8.97 -11.74 -13.42
N ALA A 121 -9.86 -11.41 -12.48
CA ALA A 121 -10.64 -10.17 -12.52
C ALA A 121 -9.72 -8.94 -12.53
N THR A 122 -8.72 -8.92 -11.65
CA THR A 122 -7.75 -7.83 -11.56
C THR A 122 -6.89 -7.73 -12.80
N THR A 123 -6.33 -8.84 -13.28
CA THR A 123 -5.49 -8.85 -14.48
C THR A 123 -6.26 -8.40 -15.72
N GLN A 124 -7.53 -8.78 -15.83
CA GLN A 124 -8.38 -8.36 -16.95
C GLN A 124 -8.67 -6.86 -16.89
N SER A 125 -9.04 -6.33 -15.72
CA SER A 125 -9.27 -4.89 -15.57
C SER A 125 -8.01 -4.06 -15.84
N LEU A 126 -6.83 -4.54 -15.43
CA LEU A 126 -5.57 -3.87 -15.74
C LEU A 126 -5.29 -3.82 -17.25
N GLN A 127 -5.58 -4.91 -17.97
CA GLN A 127 -5.49 -4.96 -19.43
C GLN A 127 -6.47 -4.01 -20.11
N GLU A 128 -7.72 -3.96 -19.66
CA GLU A 128 -8.76 -3.05 -20.19
C GLU A 128 -8.40 -1.57 -19.96
N LEU A 129 -7.69 -1.27 -18.87
CA LEU A 129 -7.17 0.07 -18.57
C LEU A 129 -5.85 0.39 -19.30
N GLY A 130 -5.23 -0.61 -19.94
CA GLY A 130 -3.91 -0.49 -20.57
C GLY A 130 -2.77 -0.27 -19.58
N ILE A 131 -2.97 -0.58 -18.30
CA ILE A 131 -1.97 -0.42 -17.25
C ILE A 131 -0.99 -1.60 -17.33
N GLU A 132 0.29 -1.30 -17.45
CA GLU A 132 1.33 -2.33 -17.44
C GLU A 132 1.79 -2.60 -16.00
N VAL A 133 1.75 -3.86 -15.56
CA VAL A 133 2.26 -4.26 -14.25
C VAL A 133 3.76 -4.52 -14.33
N LEU A 134 4.53 -3.83 -13.49
CA LEU A 134 5.97 -4.07 -13.36
C LEU A 134 6.23 -5.36 -12.57
N PRO A 135 7.25 -6.14 -12.96
CA PRO A 135 7.60 -7.34 -12.22
C PRO A 135 8.09 -6.97 -10.81
N HIS A 136 7.46 -7.54 -9.79
CA HIS A 136 7.88 -7.40 -8.40
C HIS A 136 8.30 -8.77 -7.84
N PRO A 137 9.55 -8.92 -7.36
CA PRO A 137 10.00 -10.18 -6.76
C PRO A 137 9.22 -10.53 -5.49
N ALA A 138 9.19 -11.82 -5.15
CA ALA A 138 8.53 -12.27 -3.93
C ALA A 138 9.36 -11.89 -2.70
N TYR A 139 8.69 -11.44 -1.64
CA TYR A 139 9.31 -11.07 -0.36
C TYR A 139 10.38 -9.97 -0.46
N SER A 140 10.14 -8.95 -1.29
CA SER A 140 11.08 -7.83 -1.48
C SER A 140 10.45 -6.48 -1.09
N PRO A 141 10.12 -6.28 0.20
CA PRO A 141 9.59 -5.00 0.66
C PRO A 141 10.59 -3.85 0.45
N ASP A 142 11.89 -4.14 0.51
CA ASP A 142 12.99 -3.20 0.22
C ASP A 142 12.95 -2.60 -1.19
N LEU A 143 12.29 -3.28 -2.13
CA LEU A 143 12.13 -2.83 -3.52
C LEU A 143 10.78 -2.13 -3.77
N ALA A 144 9.89 -2.09 -2.78
CA ALA A 144 8.63 -1.40 -2.86
C ALA A 144 8.76 -0.02 -2.19
N PRO A 145 8.59 1.10 -2.94
CA PRO A 145 8.74 2.44 -2.39
C PRO A 145 7.80 2.75 -1.20
N CYS A 146 6.70 2.02 -1.08
CA CYS A 146 5.68 2.21 -0.05
C CYS A 146 5.96 1.45 1.26
N CYS A 147 6.71 0.35 1.21
CA CYS A 147 6.78 -0.63 2.29
C CYS A 147 8.12 -0.48 3.00
N ASP A 148 8.13 0.30 4.08
CA ASP A 148 9.10 0.30 5.21
C ASP A 148 9.79 1.64 5.48
N VAL A 149 10.11 2.45 4.46
CA VAL A 149 10.90 3.68 4.68
C VAL A 149 10.06 4.88 5.14
N TYR A 150 8.79 4.99 4.72
CA TYR A 150 7.99 6.21 4.91
C TYR A 150 6.81 6.10 5.88
N MET A 151 6.37 4.88 6.25
CA MET A 151 5.18 4.70 7.10
C MET A 151 5.48 4.48 8.60
N TYR A 152 6.74 4.37 8.99
CA TYR A 152 7.15 4.08 10.38
C TYR A 152 7.95 5.21 11.07
N TYR A 153 8.00 6.41 10.49
CA TYR A 153 8.59 7.61 11.11
C TYR A 153 7.54 8.48 11.79
#